data_AF-A0A4V3APK0-F1
#
_entry.id   AF-A0A4V3APK0-F1
#
_cell.length_a   1.000
_cell.length_b   1.000
_cell.length_c   1.000
_cell.angle_alpha   90.00
_cell.angle_beta   90.00
_cell.angle_gamma   90.00
#
_symmetry.space_group_name_H-M   'P 1'
#
loop_
_entity.id
_entity.type
_entity.pdbx_description
1 polymer ?
#
loop_
_entity_poly.entity_id
_entity_poly.type
_entity_poly.pdbx_seq_one_letter_code
_entity_poly.pdbx_strand_id
1 'polypeptide(L)' 'MSAAAGAMPGIMPFPWEMVMHTGLCLLRLPPHAFWALTPFEFFIMTGGLKPAADRLPRAELDRLMDAYPDKGDEDGCGRE' A
#
# COMPACT_ATOMS: atom_id res chain seq x y z
N MET A 1 28.40 30.90 3.39
CA MET A 1 29.12 30.38 2.21
C MET A 1 28.76 28.90 2.06
N SER A 2 27.87 28.53 1.14
CA SER A 2 27.84 27.23 0.47
C SER A 2 26.85 27.29 -0.69
N ALA A 3 27.25 26.70 -1.80
CA ALA A 3 26.92 27.07 -3.17
C ALA A 3 25.69 26.33 -3.75
N ALA A 4 25.22 26.86 -4.87
CA ALA A 4 24.23 26.25 -5.75
C ALA A 4 24.71 24.89 -6.28
N ALA A 5 24.11 23.81 -5.80
CA ALA A 5 23.99 22.57 -6.54
C ALA A 5 22.60 22.58 -7.18
N GLY A 6 22.54 22.74 -8.51
CA GLY A 6 21.32 22.48 -9.26
C GLY A 6 20.80 21.09 -8.91
N ALA A 7 19.48 20.93 -8.83
CA ALA A 7 18.81 19.69 -8.43
C ALA A 7 19.23 18.50 -9.32
N MET A 8 20.34 17.86 -8.94
CA MET A 8 20.61 16.47 -9.27
C MET A 8 19.44 15.67 -8.70
N PRO A 9 18.91 14.63 -9.39
CA PRO A 9 17.87 13.79 -8.81
C PRO A 9 18.40 13.34 -7.44
N GLY A 10 17.77 13.89 -6.39
CA GLY A 10 18.31 13.83 -5.04
C GLY A 10 18.50 12.37 -4.67
N ILE A 11 19.67 12.02 -4.16
CA ILE A 11 19.92 10.69 -3.60
C ILE A 11 18.84 10.46 -2.53
N MET A 12 17.81 9.69 -2.87
CA MET A 12 16.81 9.32 -1.89
C MET A 12 17.46 8.33 -0.94
N PRO A 13 17.47 8.60 0.38
CA PRO A 13 17.98 7.65 1.35
C PRO A 13 17.17 6.35 1.27
N PHE A 14 17.84 5.22 1.50
CA PHE A 14 17.16 3.93 1.53
C PHE A 14 16.02 3.93 2.57
N PRO A 15 14.81 3.45 2.23
CA PRO A 15 13.62 3.59 3.07
C PRO A 15 13.58 2.57 4.21
N TRP A 16 14.49 2.70 5.18
CA TRP A 16 14.62 1.76 6.30
C TRP A 16 13.33 1.58 7.11
N GLU A 17 12.58 2.65 7.36
CA GLU A 17 11.34 2.57 8.15
C GLU A 17 10.31 1.61 7.51
N MET A 18 10.10 1.75 6.20
CA MET A 18 9.16 0.90 5.45
C MET A 18 9.62 -0.56 5.43
N VAL A 19 10.92 -0.79 5.23
CA VAL A 19 11.49 -2.15 5.19
C VAL A 19 11.37 -2.82 6.56
N MET A 20 11.69 -2.11 7.65
CA MET A 20 11.57 -2.61 9.02
C MET A 20 10.13 -2.91 9.39
N HIS A 21 9.20 -2.00 9.08
CA HIS A 21 7.78 -2.19 9.35
C HIS A 21 7.22 -3.38 8.57
N THR A 22 7.57 -3.51 7.30
CA THR A 22 7.09 -4.62 6.47
C THR A 22 7.67 -5.96 6.93
N GLY A 23 8.97 -6.03 7.22
CA GLY A 23 9.63 -7.26 7.65
C GLY A 23 9.25 -7.72 9.06
N LEU A 24 9.36 -6.82 10.04
CA LEU A 24 9.20 -7.18 11.46
C LEU A 24 7.76 -7.09 11.96
N CYS A 25 6.92 -6.23 11.36
CA CYS A 25 5.52 -6.04 11.79
C CYS A 25 4.52 -6.72 10.87
N LEU A 26 4.57 -6.47 9.56
CA LEU A 26 3.56 -7.00 8.62
C LEU A 26 3.77 -8.49 8.32
N LEU A 27 4.98 -8.87 7.93
CA LEU A 27 5.36 -10.27 7.69
C LEU A 27 5.65 -11.03 8.99
N ARG A 28 5.83 -10.31 10.11
CA ARG A 28 6.14 -10.86 11.45
C ARG A 28 7.31 -11.83 11.45
N LEU A 29 8.34 -11.55 10.64
CA LEU A 29 9.53 -12.37 10.60
C LEU A 29 10.28 -12.27 11.93
N PRO A 30 10.81 -13.39 12.45
CA PRO A 30 11.70 -13.29 13.60
C PRO A 30 12.95 -12.49 13.19
N PRO A 31 13.51 -11.64 14.07
CA PRO A 31 14.58 -10.70 13.69
C PRO A 31 15.79 -11.35 13.03
N HIS A 32 16.19 -12.55 13.49
CA HIS A 32 17.32 -13.28 12.91
C HIS A 32 17.08 -13.69 11.45
N ALA A 33 15.84 -14.08 11.10
CA ALA A 33 15.51 -14.46 9.73
C ALA A 33 15.49 -13.23 8.83
N PHE A 34 14.89 -12.13 9.29
CA PHE A 34 14.87 -10.87 8.55
C PHE A 34 16.27 -10.39 8.16
N TRP A 35 17.25 -10.47 9.07
CA TRP A 35 18.63 -10.06 8.79
C TRP A 35 19.44 -11.07 7.98
N ALA A 36 19.01 -12.34 7.91
CA ALA A 36 19.62 -13.35 7.07
C ALA A 36 19.10 -13.31 5.62
N LEU A 37 17.94 -12.68 5.38
CA LEU A 37 17.34 -12.60 4.05
C LEU A 37 18.15 -11.71 3.11
N THR A 38 18.22 -12.14 1.86
CA THR A 38 18.67 -11.29 0.77
C THR A 38 17.58 -10.27 0.40
N PRO A 39 17.95 -9.09 -0.13
CA PRO A 39 16.97 -8.11 -0.62
C PRO A 39 16.02 -8.68 -1.68
N PHE A 40 16.50 -9.64 -2.49
CA PHE A 40 15.68 -10.30 -3.51
C PHE A 40 14.62 -11.22 -2.89
N GLU A 41 14.99 -12.02 -1.90
CA GLU A 41 14.02 -12.85 -1.17
C GLU A 41 12.99 -11.99 -0.44
N PHE A 42 13.43 -10.88 0.16
CA PHE A 42 12.52 -9.90 0.76
C PHE A 42 11.55 -9.32 -0.26
N PHE A 43 12.04 -8.91 -1.45
CA PHE A 43 11.20 -8.40 -2.53
C PHE A 43 10.11 -9.42 -2.93
N ILE A 44 10.48 -10.70 -3.06
CA ILE A 44 9.53 -11.78 -3.34
C ILE A 44 8.47 -11.89 -2.24
N MET A 45 8.90 -11.91 -0.97
CA MET A 45 7.99 -12.04 0.18
C MET A 45 7.01 -10.87 0.30
N THR A 46 7.41 -9.66 -0.09
CA THR A 46 6.52 -8.48 -0.13
C THR A 46 5.54 -8.48 -1.31
N GLY A 47 5.56 -9.52 -2.15
CA GLY A 47 4.67 -9.64 -3.31
C GLY A 47 5.20 -8.95 -4.56
N GLY A 48 6.50 -8.63 -4.63
CA GLY A 48 7.13 -7.97 -5.78
C GLY A 48 7.09 -8.77 -7.09
N LEU A 49 6.88 -10.09 -7.02
CA LEU A 49 6.65 -10.94 -8.19
C LEU A 49 5.18 -11.00 -8.62
N LYS A 50 4.26 -10.54 -7.77
CA LYS A 50 2.84 -10.49 -8.15
C LYS A 50 2.73 -9.37 -9.19
N PRO A 51 2.23 -9.65 -10.41
CA PRO A 51 1.90 -8.58 -11.34
C PRO A 51 1.00 -7.60 -10.59
N ALA A 52 1.29 -6.31 -10.69
CA ALA A 52 0.48 -5.29 -10.06
C ALA A 52 -0.97 -5.61 -10.40
N ALA A 53 -1.76 -5.99 -9.38
CA ALA A 53 -3.14 -6.31 -9.61
C ALA A 53 -3.75 -5.09 -10.28
N ASP A 54 -4.45 -5.30 -11.39
CA ASP A 54 -5.17 -4.24 -12.06
C ASP A 54 -6.12 -3.66 -11.00
N ARG A 55 -5.74 -2.52 -10.42
CA ARG A 55 -6.54 -1.92 -9.35
C ARG A 55 -7.83 -1.53 -10.02
N LEU A 56 -8.97 -1.96 -9.46
CA LEU A 56 -10.27 -1.55 -9.97
C LEU A 56 -10.25 -0.01 -10.08
N PRO A 57 -10.34 0.55 -11.30
CA PRO A 57 -10.21 1.99 -11.45
C PRO A 57 -11.36 2.65 -10.71
N ARG A 58 -11.11 3.83 -10.13
CA ARG A 58 -12.12 4.54 -9.32
C ARG A 58 -13.45 4.68 -10.07
N ALA A 59 -13.38 4.93 -11.38
CA ALA A 59 -14.53 5.03 -12.27
C ALA A 59 -15.36 3.74 -12.36
N GLU A 60 -14.73 2.56 -12.29
CA GLU A 60 -15.45 1.28 -12.31
C GLU A 60 -16.11 1.00 -10.96
N LEU A 61 -15.46 1.38 -9.86
CA LEU A 61 -16.10 1.37 -8.55
C LEU A 61 -17.32 2.30 -8.52
N ASP A 62 -17.22 3.51 -9.09
CA ASP A 62 -18.36 4.44 -9.19
C ASP A 62 -19.52 3.84 -10.01
N ARG A 63 -19.22 3.21 -11.15
CA ARG A 63 -20.25 2.50 -11.94
C ARG A 63 -20.96 1.41 -11.17
N LEU A 64 -20.24 0.66 -10.33
CA LEU A 64 -20.83 -0.38 -9.49
C LEU A 64 -21.74 0.21 -8.40
N MET A 65 -21.34 1.33 -7.79
CA MET A 65 -22.17 2.03 -6.81
C MET A 65 -23.46 2.57 -7.44
N ASP A 66 -23.38 3.10 -8.65
CA ASP A 66 -24.55 3.56 -9.41
C ASP A 66 -25.47 2.39 -9.82
N ALA A 67 -24.90 1.25 -10.19
CA ALA A 67 -25.65 0.06 -10.62
C ALA A 67 -26.34 -0.66 -9.46
N TYR A 68 -25.75 -0.61 -8.26
CA TYR A 68 -26.26 -1.26 -7.05
C TYR A 68 -26.36 -0.25 -5.90
N PRO A 69 -27.31 0.70 -5.97
CA PRO A 69 -27.51 1.64 -4.88
C PRO A 69 -28.06 0.89 -3.67
N ASP A 70 -27.35 0.96 -2.55
CA ASP A 70 -27.85 0.47 -1.27
C ASP A 70 -29.13 1.24 -0.93
N LYS A 71 -30.25 0.53 -0.83
CA LYS A 71 -31.50 1.13 -0.36
C LYS A 71 -31.33 1.37 1.12
N GLY A 72 -31.16 2.65 1.48
CA GLY A 72 -31.43 3.11 2.83
C GLY A 72 -32.84 2.66 3.17
N ASP A 73 -32.96 1.92 4.26
CA ASP A 73 -34.24 1.53 4.83
C ASP A 73 -34.92 2.81 5.33
N GLU A 74 -35.53 3.57 4.41
CA GLU A 74 -36.56 4.54 4.74
C GLU A 74 -37.88 3.79 4.92
N ASP A 75 -37.83 2.79 5.79
CA ASP A 75 -39.00 2.25 6.45
C ASP A 75 -39.50 3.34 7.39
N GLY A 76 -40.58 4.00 6.96
CA GLY A 76 -41.31 4.96 7.76
C GLY A 76 -41.72 4.35 9.09
N CYS A 77 -40.96 4.62 10.15
CA CYS A 77 -41.44 4.48 11.52
C CYS A 77 -41.80 5.86 12.05
N GLY A 78 -43.07 6.22 11.86
CA GLY A 78 -43.67 7.45 12.34
C GLY A 78 -45.14 7.56 11.96
N ARG A 79 -45.89 6.45 12.12
CA ARG A 79 -47.34 6.52 12.22
C ARG A 79 -47.67 6.68 13.71
N GLU A 80 -48.61 7.60 13.96
CA GLU A 80 -49.39 7.82 15.20
C GLU A 80 -48.81 8.79 16.24
#